data_AF-A0A3N5XFZ9-F1
#
_entry.id   AF-A0A3N5XFZ9-F1
#
_cell.length_a   1.000
_cell.length_b   1.000
_cell.length_c   1.000
_cell.angle_alpha   90.00
_cell.angle_beta   90.00
_cell.angle_gamma   90.00
#
_symmetry.space_group_name_H-M   'P 1'
#
loop_
_entity.id
_entity.type
_entity.pdbx_description
1 polymer ?
#
loop_
_entity_poly.entity_id
_entity_poly.type
_entity_poly.pdbx_seq_one_letter_code
_entity_poly.pdbx_strand_id
1 'polypeptide(L)'
;MSDVHGRPSVHLILLACVWLLAASFVAGQPALPEIDEEIDYEAARCNPLLRQALGTFSAYSAGEGVGIPSEKFYETWVDKQVDHFVKKTHDKLTDLKASVQNALSASSELGVPGPERRDQAVVAFRQALLKAEAQSKDLRNSLSLVLIGLDSKDKFELKMSAGAEAKGFKLEIESLSEQTANAERSIRDYFFKPTHVTSVADLQEATILDYLKRVERIARAIRDEL
;
A
#
# COMPACT_ATOMS: atom_id res chain seq x y z
N MET A 1 -64.92 12.69 18.00
CA MET A 1 -64.79 12.54 16.53
C MET A 1 -64.25 13.85 16.00
N SER A 2 -63.04 14.01 15.48
CA SER A 2 -61.94 13.08 15.25
C SER A 2 -60.64 13.90 15.21
N ASP A 3 -59.57 13.36 15.81
CA ASP A 3 -58.21 13.87 15.73
C ASP A 3 -57.68 13.85 14.29
N VAL A 4 -57.07 14.95 13.87
CA VAL A 4 -56.36 15.07 12.59
C VAL A 4 -54.87 14.80 12.84
N HIS A 5 -54.45 13.56 12.60
CA HIS A 5 -53.03 13.20 12.50
C HIS A 5 -52.45 13.74 11.18
N GLY A 6 -51.62 14.78 11.29
CA GLY A 6 -50.77 15.27 10.21
C GLY A 6 -49.67 14.26 9.87
N ARG A 7 -49.76 13.64 8.69
CA ARG A 7 -48.68 12.81 8.14
C ARG A 7 -47.55 13.72 7.65
N PRO A 8 -46.30 13.52 8.09
CA PRO A 8 -45.17 14.23 7.51
C PRO A 8 -44.93 13.75 6.07
N SER A 9 -44.67 14.72 5.19
CA SER A 9 -44.45 14.51 3.76
C SER A 9 -43.21 13.65 3.51
N VAL A 10 -43.38 12.59 2.72
CA VAL A 10 -42.35 11.59 2.36
C VAL A 10 -41.08 12.23 1.76
N HIS A 11 -41.19 13.43 1.19
CA HIS A 11 -40.06 14.19 0.64
C HIS A 11 -39.09 14.73 1.71
N LEU A 12 -39.54 15.01 2.93
CA LEU A 12 -38.69 15.47 4.04
C LEU A 12 -37.85 14.33 4.64
N ILE A 13 -38.37 13.09 4.59
CA ILE A 13 -37.66 11.90 5.08
C ILE A 13 -36.55 11.50 4.10
N LEU A 14 -36.81 11.57 2.79
CA LEU A 14 -35.80 11.25 1.77
C LEU A 14 -34.62 12.24 1.76
N LEU A 15 -34.86 13.53 2.00
CA LEU A 15 -33.79 14.53 2.07
C LEU A 15 -32.93 14.39 3.34
N ALA A 16 -33.52 13.96 4.45
CA ALA A 16 -32.78 13.67 5.69
C ALA A 16 -31.90 12.41 5.56
N CYS A 17 -32.37 11.38 4.85
CA CYS A 17 -31.57 10.17 4.61
C CYS A 17 -30.37 10.42 3.69
N VAL A 18 -30.49 11.29 2.68
CA VAL A 18 -29.36 11.65 1.80
C VAL A 18 -28.32 12.51 2.53
N TRP A 19 -28.75 13.39 3.46
CA TRP A 19 -27.82 14.16 4.29
C TRP A 19 -27.12 13.32 5.36
N LEU A 20 -27.80 12.33 5.95
CA LEU A 20 -27.17 11.41 6.90
C LEU A 20 -26.17 10.45 6.23
N LEU A 21 -26.38 10.07 4.96
CA LEU A 21 -25.41 9.26 4.21
C LEU A 21 -24.19 10.06 3.72
N ALA A 22 -24.34 11.37 3.47
CA ALA A 22 -23.22 12.24 3.11
C ALA A 22 -22.36 12.66 4.32
N ALA A 23 -22.95 12.77 5.52
CA ALA A 23 -22.23 13.10 6.74
C ALA A 23 -21.38 11.92 7.28
N SER A 24 -21.68 10.67 6.90
CA SER A 24 -20.87 9.50 7.24
C SER A 24 -19.60 9.35 6.40
N PHE A 25 -19.44 10.12 5.32
CA PHE A 25 -18.25 10.01 4.44
C PHE A 25 -17.08 10.92 4.84
N VAL A 26 -17.25 11.79 5.84
CA VAL A 26 -16.18 12.73 6.28
C VAL A 26 -15.70 12.45 7.71
N ALA A 27 -16.39 11.61 8.48
CA ALA A 27 -16.01 11.27 9.85
C ALA A 27 -15.89 9.76 10.01
N GLY A 28 -14.77 9.18 9.57
CA GLY A 28 -14.49 7.77 9.77
C GLY A 28 -13.71 7.14 8.62
N GLN A 29 -12.51 7.65 8.33
CA GLN A 29 -11.47 6.67 8.05
C GLN A 29 -11.30 5.90 9.36
N PRO A 30 -11.59 4.58 9.43
CA PRO A 30 -11.10 3.82 10.55
C PRO A 30 -9.59 4.05 10.53
N ALA A 31 -9.04 4.62 11.60
CA ALA A 31 -7.65 4.39 11.92
C ALA A 31 -7.53 2.86 11.86
N LEU A 32 -6.88 2.35 10.82
CA LEU A 32 -6.62 0.93 10.69
C LEU A 32 -6.00 0.55 12.03
N PRO A 33 -6.60 -0.39 12.79
CA PRO A 33 -5.98 -0.82 14.03
C PRO A 33 -4.53 -1.18 13.69
N GLU A 34 -3.58 -0.62 14.44
CA GLU A 34 -2.22 -1.15 14.51
C GLU A 34 -2.35 -2.55 15.11
N ILE A 35 -2.80 -3.49 14.29
CA ILE A 35 -2.56 -4.89 14.56
C ILE A 35 -1.09 -5.03 14.26
N ASP A 36 -0.29 -5.09 15.32
CA ASP A 36 1.07 -5.62 15.31
C ASP A 36 0.92 -7.09 14.86
N GLU A 37 0.68 -7.29 13.55
CA GLU A 37 0.36 -8.57 12.97
C GLU A 37 1.64 -9.39 12.96
N GLU A 38 1.68 -10.34 13.87
CA GLU A 38 2.72 -11.36 13.92
C GLU A 38 2.78 -12.07 12.55
N ILE A 39 3.95 -12.00 11.92
CA ILE A 39 4.23 -12.67 10.65
C ILE A 39 4.16 -14.18 10.89
N ASP A 40 3.27 -14.87 10.17
CA ASP A 40 3.24 -16.33 10.16
C ASP A 40 4.38 -16.87 9.29
N TYR A 41 5.56 -17.01 9.90
CA TYR A 41 6.74 -17.55 9.23
C TYR A 41 6.55 -18.99 8.75
N GLU A 42 5.75 -19.80 9.45
CA GLU A 42 5.50 -21.19 9.03
C GLU A 42 4.67 -21.23 7.74
N ALA A 43 3.61 -20.43 7.66
CA ALA A 43 2.82 -20.28 6.43
C ALA A 43 3.66 -19.71 5.28
N ALA A 44 4.51 -18.71 5.56
CA ALA A 44 5.37 -18.11 4.56
C ALA A 44 6.42 -19.10 4.02
N ARG A 45 7.05 -19.91 4.87
CA ARG A 45 7.98 -20.98 4.47
C ARG A 45 7.31 -22.02 3.58
N CYS A 46 6.02 -22.27 3.76
CA CYS A 46 5.25 -23.17 2.90
C CYS A 46 4.90 -22.59 1.52
N ASN A 47 5.16 -21.30 1.25
CA ASN A 47 4.83 -20.68 -0.03
C ASN A 47 5.79 -21.15 -1.15
N PRO A 48 5.33 -21.94 -2.14
CA PRO A 48 6.20 -22.54 -3.14
C PRO A 48 6.88 -21.51 -4.05
N LEU A 49 6.28 -20.34 -4.25
CA LEU A 49 6.81 -19.28 -5.11
C LEU A 49 7.95 -18.53 -4.41
N LEU A 50 7.79 -18.26 -3.11
CA LEU A 50 8.89 -17.74 -2.28
C LEU A 50 10.06 -18.72 -2.26
N ARG A 51 9.78 -20.01 -1.99
CA ARG A 51 10.81 -21.06 -1.96
C ARG A 51 11.53 -21.18 -3.29
N GLN A 52 10.79 -21.23 -4.40
CA GLN A 52 11.37 -21.36 -5.74
C GLN A 52 12.24 -20.15 -6.07
N ALA A 53 11.73 -18.94 -5.94
CA ALA A 53 12.48 -17.74 -6.29
C ALA A 53 13.74 -17.61 -5.44
N LEU A 54 13.59 -17.68 -4.10
CA LEU A 54 14.71 -17.49 -3.17
C LEU A 54 15.67 -18.69 -3.15
N GLY A 55 15.20 -19.88 -3.48
CA GLY A 55 16.01 -21.09 -3.69
C GLY A 55 16.92 -21.01 -4.93
N THR A 56 16.41 -20.40 -6.00
CA THR A 56 17.12 -20.32 -7.31
C THR A 56 18.26 -19.30 -7.30
N PHE A 57 18.21 -18.25 -6.45
CA PHE A 57 19.28 -17.26 -6.31
C PHE A 57 20.54 -17.78 -5.60
N SER A 58 20.59 -19.07 -5.28
CA SER A 58 21.75 -19.68 -4.64
C SER A 58 22.90 -19.85 -5.64
N ALA A 59 24.10 -19.36 -5.28
CA ALA A 59 25.34 -19.53 -6.03
C ALA A 59 25.82 -21.00 -6.11
N TYR A 60 25.02 -21.96 -5.63
CA TYR A 60 25.32 -23.39 -5.64
C TYR A 60 25.12 -24.04 -7.02
N SER A 61 24.62 -23.30 -8.01
CA SER A 61 24.46 -23.77 -9.39
C SER A 61 25.72 -23.66 -10.26
N ALA A 62 26.82 -23.07 -9.77
CA ALA A 62 28.03 -22.84 -10.56
C ALA A 62 29.30 -23.22 -9.78
N GLY A 63 29.58 -24.52 -9.69
CA GLY A 63 30.84 -25.02 -9.15
C GLY A 63 30.94 -26.53 -9.25
N GLU A 64 31.39 -27.02 -10.41
CA GLU A 64 31.86 -28.40 -10.53
C GLU A 64 32.97 -28.63 -9.49
N GLY A 65 32.66 -29.38 -8.42
CA GLY A 65 33.67 -29.89 -7.49
C GLY A 65 33.42 -29.65 -5.99
N VAL A 66 32.40 -28.89 -5.59
CA VAL A 66 32.04 -28.77 -4.15
C VAL A 66 30.86 -29.71 -3.89
N GLY A 67 31.03 -30.64 -2.93
CA GLY A 67 30.01 -31.65 -2.62
C GLY A 67 28.61 -31.06 -2.49
N ILE A 68 27.63 -31.71 -3.12
CA ILE A 68 26.22 -31.31 -3.07
C ILE A 68 25.86 -31.11 -1.59
N PRO A 69 25.43 -29.90 -1.16
CA PRO A 69 24.99 -29.68 0.21
C PRO A 69 23.94 -30.72 0.58
N SER A 70 23.94 -31.19 1.83
CA SER A 70 22.87 -32.08 2.26
C SER A 70 21.52 -31.40 2.05
N GLU A 71 20.51 -32.15 1.63
CA GLU A 71 19.15 -31.64 1.39
C GLU A 71 18.64 -30.83 2.59
N LYS A 72 18.93 -31.30 3.82
CA LYS A 72 18.61 -30.59 5.06
C LYS A 72 19.24 -29.20 5.17
N PHE A 73 20.48 -29.02 4.71
CA PHE A 73 21.14 -27.71 4.70
C PHE A 73 20.47 -26.76 3.71
N TYR A 74 20.17 -27.26 2.50
CA TYR A 74 19.48 -26.48 1.47
C TYR A 74 18.11 -26.00 1.96
N GLU A 75 17.28 -26.91 2.48
CA GLU A 75 15.94 -26.56 2.99
C GLU A 75 16.03 -25.52 4.13
N THR A 76 16.96 -25.69 5.07
CA THR A 76 17.17 -24.72 6.17
C THR A 76 17.64 -23.36 5.64
N TRP A 77 18.48 -23.35 4.59
CA TRP A 77 18.95 -22.12 3.98
C TRP A 77 17.80 -21.39 3.28
N VAL A 78 16.97 -22.09 2.52
CA VAL A 78 15.77 -21.54 1.86
C VAL A 78 14.82 -20.96 2.91
N ASP A 79 14.52 -21.68 3.99
CA ASP A 79 13.65 -21.20 5.07
C ASP A 79 14.14 -19.87 5.64
N LYS A 80 15.46 -19.75 5.89
CA LYS A 80 16.04 -18.48 6.36
C LYS A 80 15.96 -17.35 5.33
N GLN A 81 16.09 -17.65 4.04
CA GLN A 81 15.89 -16.63 3.00
C GLN A 81 14.44 -16.16 2.98
N VAL A 82 13.48 -17.09 3.11
CA VAL A 82 12.05 -16.76 3.18
C VAL A 82 11.76 -15.89 4.39
N ASP A 83 12.20 -16.29 5.59
CA ASP A 83 11.99 -15.52 6.83
C ASP A 83 12.53 -14.09 6.69
N HIS A 84 13.76 -13.96 6.20
CA HIS A 84 14.41 -12.67 6.01
C HIS A 84 13.70 -11.80 4.97
N PHE A 85 13.27 -12.39 3.86
CA PHE A 85 12.54 -11.69 2.82
C PHE A 85 11.20 -11.17 3.33
N VAL A 86 10.43 -12.00 4.02
CA VAL A 86 9.11 -11.67 4.54
C VAL A 86 9.21 -10.59 5.59
N LYS A 87 10.16 -10.72 6.54
CA LYS A 87 10.44 -9.69 7.54
C LYS A 87 10.81 -8.35 6.89
N LYS A 88 11.75 -8.35 5.94
CA LYS A 88 12.13 -7.11 5.23
C LYS A 88 10.98 -6.50 4.45
N THR A 89 10.13 -7.33 3.85
CA THR A 89 8.95 -6.87 3.10
C THR A 89 7.95 -6.21 4.05
N HIS A 90 7.75 -6.79 5.24
CA HIS A 90 6.92 -6.22 6.29
C HIS A 90 7.46 -4.86 6.77
N ASP A 91 8.75 -4.80 7.13
CA ASP A 91 9.41 -3.57 7.60
C ASP A 91 9.27 -2.44 6.56
N LYS A 92 9.55 -2.74 5.29
CA LYS A 92 9.45 -1.78 4.17
C LYS A 92 8.01 -1.31 3.92
N LEU A 93 7.03 -2.20 4.07
CA LEU A 93 5.61 -1.86 3.94
C LEU A 93 5.17 -0.94 5.08
N THR A 94 5.56 -1.25 6.32
CA THR A 94 5.28 -0.41 7.50
C THR A 94 5.90 0.98 7.33
N ASP A 95 7.15 1.05 6.89
CA ASP A 95 7.86 2.29 6.56
C ASP A 95 7.14 3.13 5.50
N LEU A 96 6.68 2.49 4.41
CA LEU A 96 5.91 3.15 3.36
C LEU A 96 4.60 3.73 3.90
N LYS A 97 3.85 2.94 4.68
CA LYS A 97 2.59 3.38 5.29
C LYS A 97 2.80 4.58 6.19
N ALA A 98 3.84 4.55 7.03
CA ALA A 98 4.17 5.67 7.90
C ALA A 98 4.46 6.94 7.10
N SER A 99 5.21 6.86 6.01
CA SER A 99 5.48 8.03 5.15
C SER A 99 4.23 8.56 4.45
N VAL A 100 3.33 7.70 3.98
CA VAL A 100 2.06 8.13 3.38
C VAL A 100 1.14 8.77 4.42
N GLN A 101 1.08 8.22 5.63
CA GLN A 101 0.33 8.82 6.73
C GLN A 101 0.90 10.20 7.11
N ASN A 102 2.22 10.35 7.15
CA ASN A 102 2.88 11.64 7.37
C ASN A 102 2.55 12.64 6.25
N ALA A 103 2.48 12.19 5.00
CA ALA A 103 2.08 13.03 3.87
C ALA A 103 0.63 13.50 4.01
N LEU A 104 -0.30 12.62 4.42
CA LEU A 104 -1.70 12.95 4.68
C LEU A 104 -1.86 13.97 5.83
N SER A 105 -1.11 13.79 6.91
CA SER A 105 -1.10 14.74 8.03
C SER A 105 -0.59 16.12 7.58
N ALA A 106 0.55 16.16 6.89
CA ALA A 106 1.14 17.42 6.41
C ALA A 106 0.29 18.11 5.35
N SER A 107 -0.38 17.36 4.45
CA SER A 107 -1.27 17.94 3.44
C SER A 107 -2.48 18.63 4.06
N SER A 108 -2.99 18.10 5.18
CA SER A 108 -4.10 18.69 5.93
C SER A 108 -3.74 20.03 6.55
N GLU A 109 -2.47 20.23 6.93
CA GLU A 109 -1.95 21.48 7.49
C GLU A 109 -1.78 22.59 6.45
N LEU A 110 -1.66 22.26 5.15
CA LEU A 110 -1.54 23.23 4.06
C LEU A 110 -2.77 24.14 3.92
N GLY A 111 -3.94 23.67 4.36
CA GLY A 111 -5.19 24.42 4.35
C GLY A 111 -5.37 25.37 5.56
N VAL A 112 -4.46 25.33 6.54
CA VAL A 112 -4.57 26.13 7.77
C VAL A 112 -4.00 27.53 7.53
N PRO A 113 -4.73 28.62 7.91
CA PRO A 113 -4.23 29.98 7.76
C PRO A 113 -3.02 30.25 8.67
N GLY A 114 -1.93 30.74 8.07
CA GLY A 114 -0.70 31.15 8.76
C GLY A 114 0.55 30.85 7.93
N PRO A 115 1.34 31.87 7.52
CA PRO A 115 2.46 31.67 6.59
C PRO A 115 3.55 30.74 7.15
N GLU A 116 3.96 30.92 8.41
CA GLU A 116 5.00 30.06 9.03
C GLU A 116 4.57 28.59 9.15
N ARG A 117 3.28 28.34 9.47
CA ARG A 117 2.74 26.98 9.55
C ARG A 117 2.64 26.33 8.17
N ARG A 118 2.23 27.10 7.16
CA ARG A 118 2.19 26.62 5.78
C ARG A 118 3.57 26.25 5.27
N ASP A 119 4.59 27.07 5.53
CA ASP A 119 5.98 26.78 5.10
C ASP A 119 6.52 25.49 5.75
N GLN A 120 6.27 25.31 7.05
CA GLN A 120 6.64 24.08 7.76
C GLN A 120 5.89 22.85 7.20
N ALA A 121 4.59 22.99 6.95
CA ALA A 121 3.77 21.94 6.37
C ALA A 121 4.24 21.57 4.96
N VAL A 122 4.61 22.53 4.11
CA VAL A 122 5.18 22.27 2.77
C VAL A 122 6.48 21.46 2.87
N VAL A 123 7.38 21.84 3.79
CA VAL A 123 8.64 21.11 4.00
C VAL A 123 8.38 19.67 4.48
N ALA A 124 7.53 19.51 5.49
CA ALA A 124 7.15 18.20 6.01
C ALA A 124 6.48 17.33 4.94
N PHE A 125 5.59 17.92 4.14
CA PHE A 125 4.88 17.25 3.07
C PHE A 125 5.83 16.79 1.97
N ARG A 126 6.74 17.67 1.51
CA ARG A 126 7.76 17.34 0.52
C ARG A 126 8.67 16.20 0.98
N GLN A 127 9.08 16.21 2.25
CA GLN A 127 9.90 15.14 2.83
C GLN A 127 9.14 13.81 2.93
N ALA A 128 7.87 13.83 3.35
CA ALA A 128 7.03 12.64 3.43
C ALA A 128 6.80 12.01 2.06
N LEU A 129 6.51 12.82 1.03
CA LEU A 129 6.36 12.37 -0.36
C LEU A 129 7.65 11.78 -0.93
N LEU A 130 8.80 12.40 -0.66
CA LEU A 130 10.10 11.87 -1.06
C LEU A 130 10.36 10.48 -0.45
N LYS A 131 10.04 10.29 0.83
CA LYS A 131 10.17 8.99 1.50
C LYS A 131 9.20 7.96 0.93
N ALA A 132 7.93 8.32 0.72
CA ALA A 132 6.93 7.44 0.13
C ALA A 132 7.32 6.99 -1.29
N GLU A 133 7.86 7.91 -2.11
CA GLU A 133 8.42 7.59 -3.43
C GLU A 133 9.58 6.58 -3.32
N ALA A 134 10.56 6.86 -2.45
CA ALA A 134 11.73 6.00 -2.31
C ALA A 134 11.38 4.61 -1.76
N GLN A 135 10.55 4.54 -0.73
CA GLN A 135 10.14 3.30 -0.08
C GLN A 135 9.25 2.44 -0.98
N SER A 136 8.31 3.04 -1.72
CA SER A 136 7.49 2.29 -2.70
C SER A 136 8.33 1.71 -3.83
N LYS A 137 9.30 2.47 -4.36
CA LYS A 137 10.25 1.99 -5.36
C LYS A 137 11.12 0.85 -4.82
N ASP A 138 11.66 0.99 -3.61
CA ASP A 138 12.52 -0.01 -2.98
C ASP A 138 11.77 -1.31 -2.65
N LEU A 139 10.54 -1.20 -2.15
CA LEU A 139 9.65 -2.34 -1.93
C LEU A 139 9.30 -3.02 -3.26
N ARG A 140 8.96 -2.25 -4.31
CA ARG A 140 8.68 -2.81 -5.64
C ARG A 140 9.88 -3.58 -6.18
N ASN A 141 11.08 -3.02 -6.08
CA ASN A 141 12.30 -3.70 -6.54
C ASN A 141 12.54 -5.00 -5.78
N SER A 142 12.33 -5.00 -4.45
CA SER A 142 12.47 -6.20 -3.62
C SER A 142 11.47 -7.29 -4.03
N LEU A 143 10.21 -6.93 -4.25
CA LEU A 143 9.17 -7.87 -4.65
C LEU A 143 9.36 -8.39 -6.08
N SER A 144 9.92 -7.59 -6.99
CA SER A 144 10.20 -8.01 -8.36
C SER A 144 11.19 -9.18 -8.47
N LEU A 145 12.03 -9.40 -7.45
CA LEU A 145 12.93 -10.55 -7.38
C LEU A 145 12.18 -11.88 -7.21
N VAL A 146 11.00 -11.85 -6.60
CA VAL A 146 10.22 -13.06 -6.30
C VAL A 146 9.02 -13.21 -7.24
N LEU A 147 8.49 -12.09 -7.72
CA LEU A 147 7.39 -12.05 -8.68
C LEU A 147 7.90 -12.15 -10.14
N ILE A 148 8.80 -13.10 -10.39
CA ILE A 148 9.43 -13.29 -11.71
C ILE A 148 8.35 -13.62 -12.75
N GLY A 149 8.36 -12.90 -13.88
CA GLY A 149 7.42 -13.11 -14.99
C GLY A 149 6.13 -12.29 -14.91
N LEU A 150 5.93 -11.50 -13.85
CA LEU A 150 4.89 -10.47 -13.82
C LEU A 150 5.44 -9.16 -14.37
N ASP A 151 5.21 -8.93 -15.67
CA ASP A 151 5.46 -7.63 -16.27
C ASP A 151 4.47 -6.61 -15.71
N SER A 152 4.99 -5.47 -15.22
CA SER A 152 4.15 -4.31 -14.87
C SER A 152 3.48 -3.80 -16.14
N LYS A 153 2.17 -4.04 -16.25
CA LYS A 153 1.32 -3.57 -17.36
C LYS A 153 0.62 -2.25 -17.01
N ASP A 154 1.20 -1.46 -16.11
CA ASP A 154 0.58 -0.26 -15.57
C ASP A 154 0.11 0.72 -16.66
N LYS A 155 -1.22 0.76 -16.87
CA LYS A 155 -1.91 1.74 -17.73
C LYS A 155 -2.42 2.96 -16.95
N PHE A 156 -1.94 3.17 -15.73
CA PHE A 156 -2.42 4.26 -14.89
C PHE A 156 -2.06 5.62 -15.47
N GLU A 157 -3.08 6.44 -15.66
CA GLU A 157 -2.94 7.85 -15.98
C GLU A 157 -3.26 8.68 -14.74
N LEU A 158 -2.21 9.30 -14.18
CA LEU A 158 -2.39 10.28 -13.13
C LEU A 158 -2.90 11.59 -13.75
N LYS A 159 -4.00 12.13 -13.21
CA LYS A 159 -4.49 13.46 -13.55
C LYS A 159 -4.50 14.32 -12.30
N MET A 160 -3.63 15.32 -12.26
CA MET A 160 -3.63 16.32 -11.20
C MET A 160 -4.92 17.13 -11.27
N SER A 161 -5.57 17.34 -10.14
CA SER A 161 -6.79 18.12 -10.03
C SER A 161 -6.52 19.60 -10.25
N ALA A 162 -7.48 20.28 -10.88
CA ALA A 162 -7.38 21.73 -11.06
C ALA A 162 -7.38 22.44 -9.69
N GLY A 163 -6.34 23.23 -9.46
CA GLY A 163 -6.10 23.91 -8.19
C GLY A 163 -5.75 22.95 -7.04
N ALA A 164 -5.07 21.83 -7.33
CA ALA A 164 -4.65 20.85 -6.34
C ALA A 164 -3.92 21.49 -5.15
N GLU A 165 -2.94 22.37 -5.41
CA GLU A 165 -2.19 23.07 -4.36
C GLU A 165 -3.09 23.89 -3.43
N ALA A 166 -4.03 24.65 -3.99
CA ALA A 166 -4.99 25.45 -3.21
C ALA A 166 -5.93 24.58 -2.34
N LYS A 167 -6.08 23.30 -2.70
CA LYS A 167 -6.87 22.30 -1.96
C LYS A 167 -5.99 21.35 -1.13
N GLY A 168 -4.70 21.64 -0.99
CA GLY A 168 -3.75 20.78 -0.28
C GLY A 168 -3.63 19.37 -0.88
N PHE A 169 -3.79 19.23 -2.20
CA PHE A 169 -3.67 17.96 -2.93
C PHE A 169 -4.58 16.84 -2.42
N LYS A 170 -5.79 17.19 -1.92
CA LYS A 170 -6.70 16.25 -1.25
C LYS A 170 -7.00 14.99 -2.08
N LEU A 171 -7.32 15.15 -3.37
CA LEU A 171 -7.68 14.01 -4.24
C LEU A 171 -6.47 13.13 -4.55
N GLU A 172 -5.31 13.75 -4.74
CA GLU A 172 -4.07 13.04 -5.05
C GLU A 172 -3.57 12.26 -3.83
N ILE A 173 -3.72 12.81 -2.63
CA ILE A 173 -3.38 12.12 -1.38
C ILE A 173 -4.36 11.00 -1.04
N GLU A 174 -5.65 11.18 -1.36
CA GLU A 174 -6.63 10.10 -1.28
C GLU A 174 -6.26 8.95 -2.22
N SER A 175 -5.90 9.27 -3.48
CA SER A 175 -5.41 8.27 -4.44
C SER A 175 -4.11 7.61 -3.98
N LEU A 176 -3.15 8.38 -3.45
CA LEU A 176 -1.90 7.85 -2.88
C LEU A 176 -2.18 6.81 -1.79
N SER A 177 -3.06 7.16 -0.85
CA SER A 177 -3.46 6.31 0.27
C SER A 177 -4.18 5.06 -0.20
N GLU A 178 -5.07 5.18 -1.19
CA GLU A 178 -5.79 4.06 -1.80
C GLU A 178 -4.83 3.06 -2.46
N GLN A 179 -3.89 3.54 -3.28
CA GLN A 179 -2.93 2.66 -3.95
C GLN A 179 -2.00 1.98 -2.92
N THR A 180 -1.61 2.67 -1.85
CA THR A 180 -0.85 2.07 -0.74
C THR A 180 -1.65 1.00 -0.01
N ALA A 181 -2.93 1.22 0.28
CA ALA A 181 -3.79 0.25 0.93
C ALA A 181 -4.03 -1.00 0.06
N ASN A 182 -4.16 -0.82 -1.26
CA ASN A 182 -4.27 -1.93 -2.19
C ASN A 182 -2.95 -2.72 -2.27
N ALA A 183 -1.79 -2.06 -2.33
CA ALA A 183 -0.49 -2.72 -2.23
C ALA A 183 -0.35 -3.50 -0.91
N GLU A 184 -0.72 -2.90 0.23
CA GLU A 184 -0.71 -3.56 1.53
C GLU A 184 -1.55 -4.84 1.51
N ARG A 185 -2.82 -4.74 1.10
CA ARG A 185 -3.73 -5.88 1.09
C ARG A 185 -3.15 -7.03 0.26
N SER A 186 -2.72 -6.73 -0.96
CA SER A 186 -2.15 -7.76 -1.84
C SER A 186 -0.82 -8.34 -1.33
N ILE A 187 0.04 -7.54 -0.68
CA ILE A 187 1.26 -8.04 -0.04
C ILE A 187 0.91 -8.96 1.14
N ARG A 188 -0.04 -8.56 1.99
CA ARG A 188 -0.49 -9.35 3.14
C ARG A 188 -1.08 -10.68 2.70
N ASP A 189 -2.02 -10.63 1.76
CA ASP A 189 -2.72 -11.81 1.25
C ASP A 189 -1.76 -12.80 0.58
N TYR A 190 -0.65 -12.32 0.02
CA TYR A 190 0.28 -13.18 -0.70
C TYR A 190 1.46 -13.67 0.16
N PHE A 191 2.00 -12.83 1.04
CA PHE A 191 3.24 -13.12 1.77
C PHE A 191 3.04 -13.40 3.26
N PHE A 192 2.01 -12.83 3.92
CA PHE A 192 1.87 -12.90 5.38
C PHE A 192 0.72 -13.79 5.84
N LYS A 193 -0.35 -13.86 5.05
CA LYS A 193 -1.54 -14.68 5.29
C LYS A 193 -2.03 -15.26 3.96
N PRO A 194 -1.28 -16.21 3.36
CA PRO A 194 -1.71 -16.86 2.12
C PRO A 194 -3.04 -17.57 2.35
N THR A 195 -4.15 -16.92 1.99
CA THR A 195 -5.49 -17.43 2.29
C THR A 195 -5.93 -18.53 1.33
N HIS A 196 -5.33 -18.63 0.14
CA HIS A 196 -5.52 -19.72 -0.80
C HIS A 196 -4.20 -20.03 -1.51
N VAL A 197 -4.15 -21.11 -2.29
CA VAL A 197 -3.08 -21.37 -3.27
C VAL A 197 -3.20 -20.29 -4.35
N THR A 198 -2.83 -19.05 -4.03
CA THR A 198 -2.87 -17.91 -4.94
C THR A 198 -1.84 -18.19 -6.01
N SER A 199 -2.31 -18.62 -7.18
CA SER A 199 -1.41 -18.89 -8.29
C SER A 199 -0.85 -17.56 -8.79
N VAL A 200 0.34 -17.56 -9.39
CA VAL A 200 0.88 -16.36 -10.08
C VAL A 200 -0.11 -15.82 -11.12
N ALA A 201 -1.02 -16.67 -11.63
CA ALA A 201 -2.06 -16.27 -12.56
C ALA A 201 -3.15 -15.37 -11.94
N ASP A 202 -3.42 -15.50 -10.63
CA ASP A 202 -4.36 -14.63 -9.90
C ASP A 202 -3.80 -13.22 -9.70
N LEU A 203 -2.48 -13.04 -9.92
CA LEU A 203 -1.81 -11.75 -9.95
C LEU A 203 -1.85 -11.07 -11.34
N GLN A 204 -2.58 -11.60 -12.33
CA GLN A 204 -2.59 -11.05 -13.71
C GLN A 204 -3.38 -9.73 -13.89
N GLU A 205 -4.22 -9.34 -12.92
CA GLU A 205 -4.85 -8.02 -12.89
C GLU A 205 -3.87 -6.94 -12.35
N ALA A 206 -4.33 -5.78 -11.87
CA ALA A 206 -3.44 -4.75 -11.32
C ALA A 206 -2.52 -5.36 -10.25
N THR A 207 -1.24 -5.51 -10.60
CA THR A 207 -0.28 -6.27 -9.79
C THR A 207 0.12 -5.45 -8.56
N ILE A 208 0.61 -6.13 -7.51
CA ILE A 208 1.29 -5.48 -6.37
C ILE A 208 2.33 -4.46 -6.86
N LEU A 209 3.06 -4.81 -7.92
CA LEU A 209 4.08 -3.95 -8.52
C LEU A 209 3.48 -2.70 -9.18
N ASP A 210 2.29 -2.80 -9.78
CA ASP A 210 1.58 -1.66 -10.35
C ASP A 210 1.09 -0.71 -9.25
N TYR A 211 0.51 -1.21 -8.16
CA TYR A 211 0.12 -0.37 -7.02
C TYR A 211 1.31 0.43 -6.47
N LEU A 212 2.45 -0.24 -6.22
CA LEU A 212 3.66 0.43 -5.73
C LEU A 212 4.23 1.43 -6.75
N LYS A 213 4.15 1.13 -8.05
CA LYS A 213 4.56 2.08 -9.11
C LYS A 213 3.65 3.31 -9.16
N ARG A 214 2.35 3.15 -8.91
CA ARG A 214 1.41 4.28 -8.85
C ARG A 214 1.68 5.14 -7.63
N VAL A 215 1.96 4.54 -6.47
CA VAL A 215 2.40 5.28 -5.27
C VAL A 215 3.64 6.12 -5.57
N GLU A 216 4.65 5.54 -6.22
CA GLU A 216 5.86 6.28 -6.67
C GLU A 216 5.48 7.48 -7.55
N ARG A 217 4.63 7.27 -8.57
CA ARG A 217 4.25 8.31 -9.53
C ARG A 217 3.41 9.42 -8.92
N ILE A 218 2.45 9.07 -8.07
CA ILE A 218 1.60 10.05 -7.37
C ILE A 218 2.46 10.89 -6.42
N ALA A 219 3.29 10.24 -5.59
CA ALA A 219 4.15 10.94 -4.65
C ALA A 219 5.10 11.92 -5.35
N ARG A 220 5.72 11.48 -6.46
CA ARG A 220 6.57 12.33 -7.30
C ARG A 220 5.80 13.51 -7.88
N ALA A 221 4.65 13.27 -8.50
CA ALA A 221 3.87 14.30 -9.16
C ALA A 221 3.40 15.39 -8.18
N ILE A 222 2.92 15.01 -6.99
CA ILE A 222 2.55 16.00 -5.96
C ILE A 222 3.78 16.82 -5.56
N ARG A 223 4.92 16.17 -5.34
CA ARG A 223 6.16 16.83 -4.89
C ARG A 223 6.72 17.83 -5.91
N ASP A 224 6.60 17.50 -7.19
CA ASP A 224 7.11 18.34 -8.28
C ASP A 224 6.21 19.59 -8.51
N GLU A 225 5.00 19.58 -7.97
CA GLU A 225 4.04 20.71 -7.99
C GLU A 225 4.08 21.58 -6.71
N LEU A 226 4.92 21.24 -5.72
CA LEU A 226 5.17 22.03 -4.50
C LEU A 226 6.30 23.05 -4.67
#